data_AF-A3MW40-F1
#
_entry.id   AF-A3MW40-F1
#
_cell.length_a   1.000
_cell.length_b   1.000
_cell.length_c   1.000
_cell.angle_alpha   90.00
_cell.angle_beta   90.00
_cell.angle_gamma   90.00
#
_symmetry.space_group_name_H-M   'P 1'
#
loop_
_entity.id
_entity.type
_entity.pdbx_description
1 polymer ?
#
loop_
_entity_poly.entity_id
_entity_poly.type
_entity_poly.pdbx_seq_one_letter_code
_entity_poly.pdbx_strand_id
1 'polypeptide(L)'
;MSTEERLLKALESPKTQEALAEIVERIDVLRDLVRTLWEFKRSGVLDDLLQLATTLRFITEGLLTPGFIEKVAKLQEVALTAAVNMSQDTSKLDCLTTAVAVAEVEKPIGLMGLLAALRDPDVQRGLGYLVSLLKQLGKCMEKRY
;
A
#
# COMPACT_ATOMS: atom_id res chain seq x y z
N MET A 1 -34.02 -43.48 -0.07
CA MET A 1 -34.95 -42.36 -0.28
C MET A 1 -34.42 -41.54 -1.42
N SER A 2 -35.11 -41.58 -2.57
CA SER A 2 -34.71 -40.80 -3.74
C SER A 2 -34.98 -39.32 -3.49
N THR A 3 -34.23 -38.45 -4.16
CA THR A 3 -34.41 -36.99 -4.10
C THR A 3 -35.84 -36.56 -4.45
N GLU A 4 -36.53 -37.35 -5.29
CA GLU A 4 -37.93 -37.12 -5.68
C GLU A 4 -38.91 -37.28 -4.51
N GLU A 5 -38.75 -38.31 -3.67
CA GLU A 5 -39.64 -38.52 -2.51
C GLU A 5 -39.50 -37.41 -1.47
N ARG A 6 -38.30 -36.83 -1.33
CA ARG A 6 -38.04 -35.70 -0.42
C ARG A 6 -38.61 -34.40 -0.97
N LEU A 7 -38.56 -34.20 -2.29
CA LEU A 7 -39.18 -33.07 -2.97
C LEU A 7 -40.71 -33.13 -2.86
N LEU A 8 -41.31 -34.29 -3.10
CA LEU A 8 -42.76 -34.50 -2.99
C LEU A 8 -43.28 -34.23 -1.57
N LYS A 9 -42.60 -34.75 -0.54
CA LYS A 9 -42.95 -34.46 0.87
C LYS A 9 -42.71 -33.00 1.28
N ALA A 10 -41.68 -32.36 0.72
CA ALA A 10 -41.41 -30.95 0.99
C ALA A 10 -42.48 -30.05 0.35
N LEU A 11 -43.01 -30.41 -0.82
CA LEU A 11 -44.05 -29.66 -1.55
C LEU A 11 -45.45 -29.79 -0.93
N GLU A 12 -45.72 -30.85 -0.18
CA GLU A 12 -47.01 -31.07 0.52
C GLU A 12 -47.17 -30.24 1.81
N SER A 13 -46.13 -29.54 2.26
CA SER A 13 -46.26 -28.72 3.47
C SER A 13 -47.01 -27.41 3.17
N PRO A 14 -47.99 -26.99 4.01
CA PRO A 14 -48.75 -25.75 3.77
C PRO A 14 -47.85 -24.51 3.75
N LYS A 15 -46.74 -24.54 4.50
CA LYS A 15 -45.72 -23.48 4.51
C LYS A 15 -44.97 -23.35 3.18
N THR A 16 -44.72 -24.45 2.46
CA THR A 16 -44.11 -24.38 1.12
C THR A 16 -45.10 -23.90 0.08
N GLN A 17 -46.41 -24.13 0.24
CA GLN A 17 -47.41 -23.62 -0.69
C GLN A 17 -47.61 -22.11 -0.57
N GLU A 18 -47.62 -21.55 0.65
CA GLU A 18 -47.61 -20.10 0.86
C GLU A 18 -46.31 -19.46 0.37
N ALA A 19 -45.16 -20.06 0.67
CA ALA A 19 -43.87 -19.57 0.17
C ALA A 19 -43.78 -19.64 -1.37
N LEU A 20 -44.34 -20.67 -1.99
CA LEU A 20 -44.44 -20.79 -3.44
C LEU A 20 -45.38 -19.75 -4.03
N ALA A 21 -46.52 -19.45 -3.39
CA ALA A 21 -47.42 -18.39 -3.82
C ALA A 21 -46.76 -17.01 -3.75
N GLU A 22 -46.04 -16.71 -2.66
CA GLU A 22 -45.31 -15.45 -2.49
C GLU A 22 -44.12 -15.32 -3.46
N ILE A 23 -43.45 -16.43 -3.77
CA ILE A 23 -42.40 -16.53 -4.79
C ILE A 23 -42.97 -16.37 -6.20
N VAL A 24 -44.17 -16.90 -6.47
CA VAL A 24 -44.86 -16.77 -7.75
C VAL A 24 -45.41 -15.36 -7.96
N GLU A 25 -45.87 -14.69 -6.91
CA GLU A 25 -46.21 -13.26 -6.98
C GLU A 25 -44.98 -12.37 -7.19
N ARG A 26 -43.80 -12.80 -6.73
CA ARG A 26 -42.53 -12.08 -6.89
C ARG A 26 -41.63 -12.70 -7.97
N ILE A 27 -42.21 -13.49 -8.88
CA ILE A 27 -41.47 -14.23 -9.90
C ILE A 27 -40.69 -13.29 -10.83
N ASP A 28 -41.16 -12.04 -10.96
CA ASP A 28 -40.51 -10.97 -11.70
C ASP A 28 -39.22 -10.49 -11.03
N VAL A 29 -39.22 -10.37 -9.70
CA VAL A 29 -38.04 -10.00 -8.90
C VAL A 29 -37.00 -11.11 -8.95
N LEU A 30 -37.43 -12.38 -8.90
CA LEU A 30 -36.54 -13.52 -9.06
C LEU A 30 -35.96 -13.60 -10.47
N ARG A 31 -36.76 -13.33 -11.50
CA ARG A 31 -36.30 -13.25 -12.89
C ARG A 31 -35.26 -12.14 -13.06
N ASP A 32 -35.47 -10.99 -12.44
CA ASP A 32 -34.54 -9.87 -12.47
C ASP A 32 -33.26 -10.15 -11.67
N LEU A 33 -33.35 -10.77 -10.49
CA LEU A 33 -32.17 -11.20 -9.74
C LEU A 33 -31.36 -12.23 -10.53
N VAL A 34 -32.03 -13.24 -11.10
CA VAL A 34 -31.38 -14.27 -11.90
C VAL A 34 -30.73 -13.64 -13.13
N ARG A 35 -31.41 -12.70 -13.81
CA ARG A 35 -30.84 -11.96 -14.95
C ARG A 35 -29.63 -11.13 -14.54
N THR A 36 -29.71 -10.40 -13.43
CA THR A 36 -28.60 -9.58 -12.90
C THR A 36 -27.40 -10.45 -12.50
N LEU A 37 -27.65 -11.59 -11.85
CA LEU A 37 -26.61 -12.56 -11.49
C LEU A 37 -25.99 -13.21 -12.74
N TRP A 38 -26.80 -13.44 -13.78
CA TRP A 38 -26.33 -13.99 -15.05
C TRP A 38 -25.53 -12.95 -15.86
N GLU A 39 -25.93 -11.67 -15.83
CA GLU A 39 -25.16 -10.55 -16.37
C GLU A 39 -23.84 -10.36 -15.63
N PHE A 40 -23.84 -10.43 -14.30
CA PHE A 40 -22.60 -10.41 -13.50
C PHE A 40 -21.68 -11.58 -13.82
N LYS A 41 -22.20 -12.80 -13.94
CA LYS A 41 -21.41 -13.96 -14.35
C LYS A 41 -20.87 -13.83 -15.79
N ARG A 42 -21.65 -13.26 -16.71
CA ARG A 42 -21.24 -13.04 -18.10
C ARG A 42 -20.25 -11.89 -18.26
N SER A 43 -20.31 -10.89 -17.38
CA SER A 43 -19.45 -9.70 -17.40
C SER A 43 -18.04 -9.94 -16.86
N GLY A 44 -17.77 -11.09 -16.25
CA GLY A 44 -16.46 -11.39 -15.64
C GLY A 44 -16.24 -10.72 -14.27
N VAL A 45 -17.18 -9.91 -13.79
CA VAL A 45 -17.08 -9.21 -12.49
C VAL A 45 -16.87 -10.18 -11.31
N LEU A 46 -17.41 -11.40 -11.40
CA LEU A 46 -17.18 -12.42 -10.38
C LEU A 46 -15.71 -12.88 -10.35
N ASP A 47 -15.07 -13.00 -11.52
CA ASP A 47 -13.65 -13.34 -11.64
C ASP A 47 -12.76 -12.17 -11.20
N ASP A 48 -13.16 -10.93 -11.52
CA ASP A 48 -12.48 -9.72 -11.05
C ASP A 48 -12.53 -9.59 -9.52
N LEU A 49 -13.68 -9.87 -8.90
CA LEU A 49 -13.82 -9.88 -7.44
C LEU A 49 -13.00 -11.00 -6.79
N LEU A 50 -12.89 -12.16 -7.43
CA LEU A 50 -12.05 -13.25 -6.96
C LEU A 50 -10.56 -12.90 -7.08
N GLN A 51 -10.13 -12.23 -8.16
CA GLN A 51 -8.77 -11.70 -8.33
C GLN A 51 -8.44 -10.59 -7.34
N LEU A 52 -9.39 -9.70 -7.05
CA LEU A 52 -9.28 -8.68 -6.02
C LEU A 52 -9.15 -9.30 -4.63
N ALA A 53 -9.98 -10.30 -4.31
CA ALA A 53 -9.94 -11.00 -3.03
C ALA A 53 -8.63 -11.77 -2.83
N THR A 54 -8.08 -12.37 -3.89
CA THR A 54 -6.75 -13.02 -3.83
C THR A 54 -5.63 -12.00 -3.69
N THR A 55 -5.68 -10.89 -4.43
CA THR A 55 -4.71 -9.79 -4.32
C THR A 55 -4.73 -9.16 -2.92
N LEU A 56 -5.92 -8.94 -2.35
CA LEU A 56 -6.08 -8.47 -0.97
C LEU A 56 -5.49 -9.45 0.05
N ARG A 57 -5.67 -10.76 -0.16
CA ARG A 57 -5.05 -11.79 0.68
C ARG A 57 -3.53 -11.75 0.63
N PHE A 58 -2.94 -11.61 -0.55
CA PHE A 58 -1.48 -11.46 -0.67
C PHE A 58 -0.95 -10.19 0.01
N ILE A 59 -1.67 -9.07 -0.13
CA ILE A 59 -1.32 -7.82 0.54
C ILE A 59 -1.44 -7.98 2.06
N THR A 60 -2.55 -8.53 2.55
CA THR A 60 -2.77 -8.70 3.99
C THR A 60 -1.82 -9.73 4.60
N GLU A 61 -1.58 -10.88 3.97
CA GLU A 61 -0.62 -11.88 4.45
C GLU A 61 0.84 -11.36 4.39
N GLY A 62 1.18 -10.55 3.39
CA GLY A 62 2.48 -9.90 3.26
C GLY A 62 2.70 -8.73 4.23
N LEU A 63 1.63 -8.05 4.66
CA LEU A 63 1.67 -6.99 5.67
C LEU A 63 1.57 -7.54 7.10
N LEU A 64 0.92 -8.68 7.29
CA LEU A 64 0.76 -9.33 8.60
C LEU A 64 1.90 -10.29 8.93
N THR A 65 2.90 -10.41 8.05
CA THR A 65 4.08 -11.24 8.33
C THR A 65 4.86 -10.63 9.50
N PRO A 66 5.31 -11.42 10.49
CA PRO A 66 6.05 -10.91 11.65
C PRO A 66 7.25 -10.02 11.26
N GLY A 67 7.93 -10.36 10.17
CA GLY A 67 9.05 -9.57 9.66
C GLY A 67 8.67 -8.21 9.06
N PHE A 68 7.45 -8.04 8.54
CA PHE A 68 6.96 -6.73 8.09
C PHE A 68 6.56 -5.86 9.28
N ILE A 69 5.81 -6.43 10.24
CA ILE A 69 5.44 -5.74 11.48
C ILE A 69 6.68 -5.27 12.25
N GLU A 70 7.72 -6.11 12.34
CA GLU A 70 8.99 -5.73 12.97
C GLU A 70 9.69 -4.59 12.23
N LYS A 71 9.67 -4.58 10.88
CA LYS A 71 10.22 -3.48 10.08
C LYS A 71 9.44 -2.19 10.24
N VAL A 72 8.11 -2.26 10.28
CA VAL A 72 7.25 -1.09 10.55
C VAL A 72 7.49 -0.56 11.95
N ALA A 73 7.61 -1.43 12.97
CA ALA A 73 7.93 -1.02 14.33
C ALA A 73 9.31 -0.35 14.41
N LYS A 74 10.33 -0.89 13.73
CA LYS A 74 11.65 -0.26 13.63
C LYS A 74 11.61 1.07 12.89
N LEU A 75 10.80 1.21 11.84
CA LEU A 75 10.61 2.48 11.15
C LEU A 75 9.92 3.51 12.05
N GLN A 76 8.93 3.12 12.85
CA GLN A 76 8.29 4.00 13.83
C GLN A 76 9.30 4.45 14.89
N GLU A 77 10.17 3.55 15.35
CA GLU A 77 11.15 3.84 16.40
C GLU A 77 12.26 4.74 15.87
N VAL A 78 12.71 4.53 14.63
CA VAL A 78 13.62 5.42 13.91
C VAL A 78 12.95 6.77 13.65
N ALA A 79 11.68 6.80 13.25
CA ALA A 79 10.95 8.04 13.02
C ALA A 79 10.73 8.83 14.32
N LEU A 80 10.40 8.18 15.43
CA LEU A 80 10.30 8.82 16.75
C LEU A 80 11.67 9.30 17.22
N THR A 81 12.71 8.47 17.09
CA THR A 81 14.07 8.82 17.52
C THR A 81 14.63 9.95 16.65
N ALA A 82 14.36 9.93 15.34
CA ALA A 82 14.68 11.02 14.44
C ALA A 82 13.86 12.26 14.81
N ALA A 83 12.55 12.19 15.05
CA ALA A 83 11.74 13.34 15.45
C ALA A 83 12.19 13.95 16.79
N VAL A 84 12.56 13.12 17.78
CA VAL A 84 13.03 13.59 19.10
C VAL A 84 14.45 14.19 19.02
N ASN A 85 15.31 13.70 18.11
CA ASN A 85 16.63 14.28 17.92
C ASN A 85 16.66 15.45 16.90
N MET A 86 15.73 15.48 15.95
CA MET A 86 15.59 16.53 14.93
C MET A 86 14.74 17.72 15.42
N SER A 87 13.98 17.56 16.50
CA SER A 87 13.25 18.67 17.15
C SER A 87 14.18 19.71 17.80
N GLN A 88 15.49 19.45 17.88
CA GLN A 88 16.47 20.44 18.35
C GLN A 88 17.02 21.34 17.24
N ASP A 89 16.90 21.00 15.96
CA ASP A 89 17.48 21.79 14.86
C ASP A 89 16.76 21.52 13.51
N THR A 90 15.50 21.95 13.41
CA THR A 90 14.69 21.85 12.18
C THR A 90 15.26 22.67 11.02
N SER A 91 16.11 23.66 11.34
CA SER A 91 16.79 24.55 10.38
C SER A 91 17.54 23.80 9.29
N LYS A 92 18.10 22.62 9.60
CA LYS A 92 18.83 21.79 8.63
C LYS A 92 17.89 21.08 7.64
N LEU A 93 16.71 20.70 8.09
CA LEU A 93 15.67 20.13 7.23
C LEU A 93 15.08 21.21 6.31
N ASP A 94 14.78 22.39 6.86
CA ASP A 94 14.25 23.52 6.09
C ASP A 94 15.24 24.00 5.02
N CYS A 95 16.53 24.02 5.35
CA CYS A 95 17.59 24.32 4.38
C CYS A 95 17.65 23.28 3.26
N LEU A 96 17.55 21.99 3.58
CA LEU A 96 17.57 20.92 2.58
C LEU A 96 16.35 20.95 1.67
N THR A 97 15.15 21.13 2.22
CA THR A 97 13.91 21.21 1.42
C THR A 97 13.90 22.44 0.52
N THR A 98 14.37 23.58 1.03
CA THR A 98 14.53 24.80 0.24
C THR A 98 15.57 24.61 -0.88
N ALA A 99 16.72 24.00 -0.58
CA ALA A 99 17.76 23.74 -1.57
C ALA A 99 17.25 22.84 -2.70
N VAL A 100 16.47 21.80 -2.38
CA VAL A 100 15.85 20.92 -3.39
C VAL A 100 14.79 21.66 -4.20
N ALA A 101 14.00 22.53 -3.58
CA ALA A 101 12.96 23.30 -4.27
C ALA A 101 13.54 24.34 -5.25
N VAL A 102 14.72 24.87 -4.95
CA VAL A 102 15.38 25.93 -5.75
C VAL A 102 16.42 25.36 -6.73
N ALA A 103 16.87 24.12 -6.55
CA ALA A 103 17.84 23.49 -7.45
C ALA A 103 17.23 23.25 -8.84
N GLU A 104 17.74 23.96 -9.84
CA GLU A 104 17.39 23.74 -11.24
C GLU A 104 18.39 22.78 -11.92
N VAL A 105 17.91 22.04 -12.92
CA VAL A 105 18.79 21.18 -13.73
C VAL A 105 19.65 22.08 -14.62
N GLU A 106 20.89 22.31 -14.18
CA GLU A 106 21.84 23.15 -14.91
C GLU A 106 22.45 22.43 -16.12
N LYS A 107 22.96 23.23 -17.07
CA LYS A 107 23.58 22.75 -18.31
C LYS A 107 24.74 21.80 -18.00
N PRO A 108 24.99 20.78 -18.84
CA PRO A 108 26.08 19.85 -18.63
C PRO A 108 27.42 20.59 -18.53
N ILE A 109 28.09 20.44 -17.38
CA ILE A 109 29.39 21.03 -17.12
C ILE A 109 30.51 20.14 -17.67
N GLY A 110 31.47 20.75 -18.37
CA GLY A 110 32.69 20.06 -18.81
C GLY A 110 33.69 19.84 -17.67
N LEU A 111 34.77 19.08 -17.92
CA LEU A 111 35.78 18.74 -16.90
C LEU A 111 36.37 19.96 -16.18
N MET A 112 36.62 21.06 -16.91
CA MET A 112 37.10 22.32 -16.31
C MET A 112 36.03 23.03 -15.47
N GLY A 113 34.77 22.96 -15.90
CA GLY A 113 33.64 23.51 -15.13
C GLY A 113 33.44 22.74 -13.82
N LEU A 114 33.59 21.42 -13.85
CA LEU A 114 33.56 20.60 -12.65
C LEU A 114 34.69 20.96 -11.67
N LEU A 115 35.92 21.14 -12.16
CA LEU A 115 37.04 21.53 -11.31
C LEU A 115 36.83 22.94 -10.71
N ALA A 116 36.25 23.86 -11.48
CA ALA A 116 35.87 25.18 -10.98
C ALA A 116 34.77 25.07 -9.90
N ALA A 117 33.74 24.24 -10.11
CA ALA A 117 32.69 23.99 -9.13
C ALA A 117 33.23 23.36 -7.84
N LEU A 118 34.19 22.44 -7.91
CA LEU A 118 34.84 21.87 -6.72
C LEU A 118 35.72 22.88 -5.96
N ARG A 119 36.13 23.98 -6.62
CA ARG A 119 36.86 25.09 -5.98
C ARG A 119 35.93 26.16 -5.44
N ASP A 120 34.64 26.08 -5.73
CA ASP A 120 33.64 27.00 -5.22
C ASP A 120 33.49 26.85 -3.68
N PRO A 121 33.50 27.97 -2.93
CA PRO A 121 33.44 27.92 -1.47
C PRO A 121 32.14 27.31 -0.92
N ASP A 122 31.01 27.45 -1.62
CA ASP A 122 29.73 26.89 -1.19
C ASP A 122 29.69 25.37 -1.44
N VAL A 123 30.20 24.91 -2.58
CA VAL A 123 30.36 23.48 -2.87
C VAL A 123 31.30 22.82 -1.86
N GLN A 124 32.40 23.48 -1.50
CA GLN A 124 33.34 22.97 -0.48
C GLN A 124 32.70 22.86 0.91
N ARG A 125 31.86 23.82 1.31
CA ARG A 125 31.10 23.75 2.57
C ARG A 125 30.14 22.55 2.57
N GLY A 126 29.41 22.35 1.47
CA GLY A 126 28.51 21.19 1.31
C GLY A 126 29.26 19.85 1.36
N LEU A 127 30.38 19.74 0.64
CA LEU A 127 31.24 18.55 0.68
C LEU A 127 31.82 18.30 2.09
N GLY A 128 32.25 19.35 2.79
CA GLY A 128 32.73 19.25 4.16
C GLY A 128 31.66 18.72 5.12
N TYR A 129 30.41 19.15 4.96
CA TYR A 129 29.29 18.61 5.72
C TYR A 129 29.06 17.12 5.42
N LEU A 130 29.05 16.73 4.14
CA LEU A 130 28.90 15.32 3.73
C LEU A 130 30.00 14.43 4.30
N VAL A 131 31.26 14.87 4.26
CA VAL A 131 32.40 14.15 4.84
C VAL A 131 32.24 14.01 6.36
N SER A 132 31.77 15.06 7.05
CA SER A 132 31.48 15.00 8.49
C SER A 132 30.38 14.01 8.83
N LEU A 133 29.30 13.99 8.05
CA LEU A 133 28.20 13.05 8.19
C LEU A 133 28.66 11.61 7.97
N LEU A 134 29.42 11.35 6.91
CA LEU A 134 30.00 10.04 6.63
C LEU A 134 30.93 9.57 7.76
N LYS A 135 31.73 10.47 8.33
CA LYS A 135 32.61 10.18 9.47
C LYS A 135 31.82 9.78 10.72
N GLN A 136 30.70 10.45 11.00
CA GLN A 136 29.84 10.08 12.12
C GLN A 136 29.13 8.75 11.88
N LEU A 137 28.64 8.52 10.66
CA LEU A 137 28.01 7.25 10.28
C LEU A 137 28.98 6.07 10.46
N GLY A 138 30.23 6.22 10.01
CA GLY A 138 31.27 5.21 10.20
C GLY A 138 31.49 4.88 11.69
N LYS A 139 31.59 5.89 12.55
CA LYS A 139 31.73 5.70 14.01
C LYS A 139 30.53 5.01 14.66
N CYS A 140 29.32 5.30 14.18
CA CYS A 140 28.10 4.63 14.65
C CYS A 140 28.08 3.14 14.27
N MET A 141 28.54 2.81 13.06
CA MET A 141 28.62 1.42 12.61
C MET A 141 29.76 0.65 13.29
N GLU A 142 30.90 1.31 13.54
CA GLU A 142 32.02 0.73 14.29
C GLU A 142 31.64 0.34 15.72
N LYS A 143 30.78 1.13 16.40
CA LYS A 143 30.25 0.79 17.74
C LYS A 143 29.31 -0.43 17.76
N ARG A 144 28.90 -0.95 16.61
CA ARG A 144 27.92 -2.05 16.49
C ARG A 144 28.55 -3.40 16.12
N TYR A 145 29.86 -3.42 15.85
CA TYR A 145 30.71 -4.61 15.70
C TYR A 145 31.67 -4.71 16.89
#